data_AF-A0A1U9KKW7-F1
#
_entry.id   AF-A0A1U9KKW7-F1
#
_cell.length_a   1.000
_cell.length_b   1.000
_cell.length_c   1.000
_cell.angle_alpha   90.00
_cell.angle_beta   90.00
_cell.angle_gamma   90.00
#
_symmetry.space_group_name_H-M   'P 1'
#
loop_
_entity.id
_entity.type
_entity.pdbx_description
1 polymer ?
#
loop_
_entity_poly.entity_id
_entity_poly.type
_entity_poly.pdbx_seq_one_letter_code
_entity_poly.pdbx_strand_id
1 'polypeptide(L)'
;MLLTDGAKFLCDNGMGWFIDLVVSWQTKAEVRAEPMQFWTLTTDLEKHTAIAVCTDGGQEDNHAMSLARQRIPYTDCPLKTVKLYVCQEGDNKIILLPSEY
;
A
#
# COMPACT_ATOMS: atom_id res chain seq x y z
N MET A 1 -13.10 2.85 -2.40
CA MET A 1 -11.86 2.91 -3.22
C MET A 1 -12.08 2.03 -4.43
N LEU A 2 -11.48 2.37 -5.56
CA LEU A 2 -11.53 1.59 -6.79
C LEU A 2 -10.19 0.87 -6.98
N LEU A 3 -10.20 -0.27 -7.67
CA LEU A 3 -8.99 -1.04 -7.98
C LEU A 3 -8.77 -1.02 -9.49
N THR A 4 -7.53 -0.86 -9.92
CA THR A 4 -7.12 -1.21 -11.29
C THR A 4 -7.11 -2.71 -11.49
N ASP A 5 -7.01 -3.17 -12.74
CA ASP A 5 -6.94 -4.59 -13.07
C ASP A 5 -5.75 -5.28 -12.40
N GLY A 6 -4.58 -4.63 -12.33
CA GLY A 6 -3.41 -5.15 -11.64
C GLY A 6 -3.59 -5.27 -10.13
N ALA A 7 -4.18 -4.25 -9.50
CA ALA A 7 -4.52 -4.31 -8.07
C ALA A 7 -5.59 -5.38 -7.77
N LYS A 8 -6.60 -5.50 -8.63
CA LYS A 8 -7.63 -6.55 -8.53
C LYS A 8 -6.99 -7.94 -8.70
N PHE A 9 -6.08 -8.11 -9.65
CA PHE A 9 -5.36 -9.37 -9.85
C PHE A 9 -4.61 -9.80 -8.58
N LEU A 10 -3.93 -8.88 -7.87
CA LEU A 10 -3.32 -9.20 -6.58
C LEU A 10 -4.36 -9.68 -5.56
N CYS A 11 -5.50 -8.99 -5.48
CA CYS A 11 -6.62 -9.37 -4.60
C CYS A 11 -7.04 -10.83 -4.83
N ASP A 12 -7.32 -11.15 -6.10
CA ASP A 12 -7.81 -12.47 -6.51
C ASP A 12 -6.76 -13.58 -6.30
N ASN A 13 -5.47 -13.24 -6.19
CA ASN A 13 -4.36 -14.17 -5.99
C ASN A 13 -3.82 -14.17 -4.55
N GLY A 14 -4.69 -13.93 -3.57
CA GLY A 14 -4.37 -14.10 -2.14
C GLY A 14 -3.80 -12.87 -1.44
N MET A 15 -3.66 -11.74 -2.13
CA MET A 15 -3.18 -10.49 -1.53
C MET A 15 -4.31 -9.51 -1.16
N GLY A 16 -5.58 -9.97 -1.14
CA GLY A 16 -6.73 -9.14 -0.76
C GLY A 16 -6.58 -8.51 0.63
N TRP A 17 -5.97 -9.21 1.57
CA TRP A 17 -5.71 -8.69 2.92
C TRP A 17 -4.79 -7.46 2.92
N PHE A 18 -3.88 -7.34 1.95
CA PHE A 18 -3.01 -6.16 1.85
C PHE A 18 -3.79 -4.95 1.34
N ILE A 19 -4.75 -5.16 0.45
CA ILE A 19 -5.69 -4.12 0.02
C ILE A 19 -6.57 -3.69 1.20
N ASP A 20 -7.12 -4.64 1.97
CA ASP A 20 -7.89 -4.34 3.18
C ASP A 20 -7.08 -3.53 4.18
N LEU A 21 -5.78 -3.86 4.35
CA LEU A 21 -4.86 -3.08 5.17
C LEU A 21 -4.77 -1.64 4.67
N VAL A 22 -4.49 -1.42 3.38
CA VAL A 22 -4.42 -0.08 2.77
C VAL A 22 -5.72 0.71 2.96
N VAL A 23 -6.87 0.06 2.75
CA VAL A 23 -8.20 0.65 2.92
C VAL A 23 -8.45 1.02 4.40
N SER A 24 -8.06 0.16 5.34
CA SER A 24 -8.27 0.39 6.78
C SER A 24 -7.54 1.64 7.29
N TRP A 25 -6.35 1.92 6.73
CA TRP A 25 -5.57 3.11 7.09
C TRP A 25 -6.19 4.43 6.61
N GLN A 26 -7.12 4.40 5.64
CA GLN A 26 -7.86 5.60 5.23
C GLN A 26 -8.79 6.14 6.34
N THR A 27 -8.96 5.41 7.44
CA THR A 27 -9.62 5.93 8.65
C THR A 27 -8.77 6.96 9.40
N LYS A 28 -7.45 6.98 9.17
CA LYS A 28 -6.52 7.97 9.75
C LYS A 28 -6.50 9.22 8.88
N ALA A 29 -6.74 10.37 9.50
CA ALA A 29 -6.84 11.64 8.79
C ALA A 29 -5.55 11.99 8.03
N GLU A 30 -4.38 11.74 8.64
CA GLU A 30 -3.07 11.99 8.03
C GLU A 30 -2.88 11.20 6.72
N VAL A 31 -3.20 9.90 6.74
CA VAL A 31 -3.11 9.04 5.55
C VAL A 31 -4.14 9.46 4.52
N ARG A 32 -5.40 9.64 4.94
CA ARG A 32 -6.50 9.99 4.03
C ARG A 32 -6.28 11.33 3.33
N ALA A 33 -5.72 12.31 4.03
CA ALA A 33 -5.46 13.64 3.50
C ALA A 33 -4.40 13.64 2.39
N GLU A 34 -3.50 12.65 2.38
CA GLU A 34 -2.51 12.52 1.31
C GLU A 34 -3.17 12.05 0.00
N PRO A 35 -3.13 12.88 -1.07
CA PRO A 35 -3.67 12.52 -2.37
C PRO A 35 -2.85 11.42 -3.07
N MET A 36 -1.55 11.31 -2.82
CA MET A 36 -0.68 10.30 -3.41
C MET A 36 0.08 9.50 -2.36
N GLN A 37 -0.32 8.24 -2.16
CA GLN A 37 0.23 7.37 -1.13
C GLN A 37 1.06 6.26 -1.76
N PHE A 38 2.26 6.05 -1.22
CA PHE A 38 3.16 5.00 -1.68
C PHE A 38 3.27 3.90 -0.62
N TRP A 39 2.59 2.77 -0.87
CA TRP A 39 2.60 1.63 0.02
C TRP A 39 3.65 0.61 -0.39
N THR A 40 4.48 0.20 0.58
CA THR A 40 5.44 -0.89 0.42
C THR A 40 5.22 -1.92 1.52
N LEU A 41 4.99 -3.16 1.12
CA LEU A 41 5.02 -4.33 1.99
C LEU A 41 6.36 -5.02 1.83
N THR A 42 7.11 -5.19 2.92
CA THR A 42 8.36 -5.95 2.94
C THR A 42 8.18 -7.18 3.80
N THR A 43 8.38 -8.36 3.20
CA THR A 43 8.19 -9.67 3.84
C THR A 43 9.53 -10.30 4.19
N ASP A 44 9.65 -10.76 5.44
CA ASP A 44 10.64 -11.75 5.87
C ASP A 44 10.07 -13.14 5.56
N LEU A 45 10.55 -13.73 4.47
CA LEU A 45 10.05 -15.03 3.95
C LEU A 45 10.44 -16.21 4.84
N GLU A 46 11.50 -16.10 5.65
CA GLU A 46 11.91 -17.16 6.57
C GLU A 46 11.03 -17.16 7.82
N LYS A 47 10.70 -15.97 8.34
CA LYS A 47 9.87 -15.82 9.54
C LYS A 47 8.38 -15.71 9.25
N HIS A 48 7.99 -15.61 7.98
CA HIS A 48 6.62 -15.34 7.56
C HIS A 48 6.01 -14.10 8.25
N THR A 49 6.81 -13.04 8.36
CA THR A 49 6.38 -11.75 8.93
C THR A 49 6.56 -10.64 7.92
N ALA A 50 5.84 -9.54 8.06
CA ALA A 50 6.01 -8.40 7.17
C ALA A 50 5.90 -7.05 7.88
N ILE A 51 6.31 -6.00 7.18
CA ILE A 51 6.10 -4.61 7.57
C ILE A 51 5.51 -3.88 6.36
N ALA A 52 4.34 -3.28 6.54
CA ALA A 52 3.74 -2.36 5.59
C ALA A 52 4.09 -0.91 5.99
N VAL A 53 4.53 -0.11 5.04
CA VAL A 53 4.84 1.31 5.22
C VAL A 53 4.13 2.11 4.14
N CYS A 54 3.52 3.23 4.53
CA CYS A 54 2.98 4.24 3.62
C CYS A 54 3.83 5.50 3.72
N THR A 55 4.19 6.09 2.58
CA THR A 55 4.84 7.40 2.51
C THR A 55 4.11 8.35 1.56
N ASP A 56 4.46 9.64 1.63
CA ASP A 56 4.04 10.70 0.71
C ASP A 56 4.88 10.77 -0.58
N GLY A 57 5.84 9.86 -0.75
CA GLY A 57 6.74 9.80 -1.91
C GLY A 57 7.95 10.73 -1.86
N GLY A 58 7.99 11.70 -0.94
CA GLY A 58 9.04 12.73 -0.89
C GLY A 58 9.08 13.64 -2.12
N GLN A 59 9.92 14.66 -2.09
CA GLN A 59 10.22 15.51 -3.25
C GLN A 59 11.73 15.43 -3.55
N GLU A 60 12.18 15.91 -4.72
CA GLU A 60 13.59 15.80 -5.17
C GLU A 60 14.62 16.24 -4.11
N ASP A 61 14.26 17.22 -3.27
CA ASP A 61 15.13 17.77 -2.22
C ASP A 61 14.82 17.30 -0.80
N ASN A 62 13.79 16.44 -0.59
CA ASN A 62 13.35 16.06 0.75
C ASN A 62 13.01 14.57 0.89
N HIS A 63 13.34 14.00 2.04
CA HIS A 63 13.06 12.59 2.32
C HIS A 63 11.55 12.36 2.43
N ALA A 64 11.08 11.22 1.91
CA ALA A 64 9.68 10.82 2.02
C ALA A 64 9.26 10.71 3.49
N MET A 65 8.15 11.36 3.84
CA MET A 65 7.56 11.29 5.18
C MET A 65 6.79 9.99 5.34
N SER A 66 7.04 9.27 6.43
CA SER A 66 6.27 8.07 6.78
C SER A 66 4.90 8.47 7.33
N LEU A 67 3.83 8.11 6.62
CA LEU A 67 2.44 8.38 7.00
C LEU A 67 1.83 7.23 7.81
N ALA A 68 2.26 5.99 7.54
CA ALA A 68 1.81 4.82 8.29
C ALA A 68 2.90 3.76 8.34
N ARG A 69 2.92 2.99 9.44
CA ARG A 69 3.78 1.82 9.60
C ARG A 69 3.06 0.75 10.39
N GLN A 70 2.88 -0.42 9.80
CA GLN A 70 2.23 -1.56 10.43
C GLN A 70 3.12 -2.79 10.38
N ARG A 71 3.36 -3.38 11.56
CA ARG A 71 3.97 -4.72 11.66
C ARG A 71 2.89 -5.78 11.45
N ILE A 72 3.21 -6.77 10.63
CA ILE A 72 2.36 -7.92 10.33
C ILE A 72 3.07 -9.14 10.90
N PRO A 73 2.59 -9.71 12.02
CA PRO A 73 3.28 -10.78 12.71
C PRO A 73 3.19 -12.12 11.97
N TYR A 74 2.23 -12.30 11.07
CA TYR A 74 2.03 -13.51 10.28
C TYR A 74 1.49 -13.13 8.90
N THR A 75 2.09 -13.67 7.84
CA THR A 75 1.62 -13.51 6.47
C THR A 75 2.00 -14.71 5.61
N ASP A 76 1.13 -15.04 4.67
CA ASP A 76 1.33 -16.03 3.62
C ASP A 76 1.91 -15.42 2.33
N CYS A 77 2.24 -14.11 2.33
CA CYS A 77 2.79 -13.42 1.17
C CYS A 77 4.06 -14.13 0.66
N PRO A 78 4.05 -14.65 -0.58
CA PRO A 78 5.20 -15.33 -1.13
C PRO A 78 6.26 -14.37 -1.66
N LEU A 79 5.96 -13.07 -1.72
CA LEU A 79 6.80 -12.05 -2.32
C LEU A 79 7.60 -11.30 -1.25
N LYS A 80 8.89 -11.08 -1.52
CA LYS A 80 9.78 -10.31 -0.65
C LYS A 80 9.36 -8.84 -0.54
N THR A 81 8.83 -8.28 -1.64
CA THR A 81 8.35 -6.91 -1.67
C THR A 81 7.15 -6.78 -2.59
N VAL A 82 6.11 -6.10 -2.13
CA VAL A 82 4.94 -5.72 -2.92
C VAL A 82 4.71 -4.22 -2.76
N LYS A 83 4.41 -3.53 -3.86
CA LYS A 83 4.12 -2.10 -3.86
C LYS A 83 2.73 -1.86 -4.41
N LEU A 84 2.01 -0.93 -3.77
CA LEU A 84 0.73 -0.41 -4.22
C LEU A 84 0.76 1.10 -4.07
N TYR A 85 0.18 1.82 -5.01
CA TYR A 85 -0.05 3.26 -4.88
C TYR A 85 -1.53 3.53 -4.67
N VAL A 86 -1.83 4.65 -4.02
CA VAL A 86 -3.18 5.18 -3.92
C VAL A 86 -3.16 6.61 -4.43
N CYS A 87 -3.91 6.89 -5.50
CA CYS A 87 -4.09 8.24 -6.02
C CYS A 87 -5.54 8.71 -5.83
N GLN A 88 -5.70 10.01 -5.61
CA GLN A 88 -7.01 10.68 -5.59
C GLN A 88 -7.40 11.09 -7.02
N GLU A 89 -8.54 10.62 -7.51
CA GLU A 89 -9.15 11.03 -8.77
C GLU A 89 -10.60 11.49 -8.53
N GLY A 90 -10.84 12.81 -8.61
CA GLY A 90 -12.13 13.39 -8.26
C GLY A 90 -12.48 13.07 -6.81
N ASP A 91 -13.65 12.48 -6.59
CA ASP A 91 -14.11 12.03 -5.26
C ASP A 91 -13.65 10.60 -4.90
N ASN A 92 -12.96 9.91 -5.82
CA ASN A 92 -12.53 8.52 -5.64
C ASN A 92 -11.05 8.43 -5.28
N LYS A 93 -10.71 7.39 -4.53
CA LYS A 93 -9.32 6.91 -4.41
C LYS A 93 -9.15 5.62 -5.19
N ILE A 94 -8.13 5.57 -6.04
CA ILE A 94 -7.79 4.42 -6.88
C ILE A 94 -6.55 3.75 -6.30
N ILE A 95 -6.61 2.43 -6.10
CA ILE A 95 -5.47 1.60 -5.73
C ILE A 95 -4.93 0.95 -6.99
N LEU A 96 -3.63 1.05 -7.21
CA LEU A 96 -2.97 0.61 -8.44
C LEU A 96 -1.57 0.06 -8.19
N LEU A 97 -1.07 -0.72 -9.15
CA LEU A 97 0.34 -1.12 -9.18
C LEU A 97 1.23 0.04 -9.64
N PRO A 98 2.52 0.05 -9.29
CA PRO A 98 3.46 1.04 -9.80
C PRO A 98 3.58 1.09 -11.32
N SER A 99 3.31 -0.01 -12.02
CA SER A 99 3.33 -0.09 -13.48
C SER A 99 2.08 0.46 -14.15
N GLU A 100 1.07 0.83 -13.37
CA GLU A 100 -0.22 1.37 -13.84
C GLU A 100 -0.34 2.89 -13.53
N TYR A 101 0.73 3.50 -13.00
CA TYR A 101 0.84 4.94 -12.71
C TYR A 101 1.65 5.67 -13.78
#